data_AF-A0A2D9RRJ0-F1
#
_entry.id   AF-A0A2D9RRJ0-F1
#
_cell.length_a   1.000
_cell.length_b   1.000
_cell.length_c   1.000
_cell.angle_alpha   90.00
_cell.angle_beta   90.00
_cell.angle_gamma   90.00
#
_symmetry.space_group_name_H-M   'P 1'
#
loop_
_entity.id
_entity.type
_entity.pdbx_description
1 polymer ?
#
loop_
_entity_poly.entity_id
_entity_poly.type
_entity_poly.pdbx_seq_one_letter_code
_entity_poly.pdbx_strand_id
1 'polypeptide(L)'
;MSSFWTPSGEHEVPNGTDESSSTATSDNFTEEAEIDPAAAAAMEQQLREAQEQLLSVPASQIVANHIIGLFELAAIHLRVDPPNLEEARLPIDAMGILVEQLGDQLPEHQTLAAALHQIRLAFVEVQNQTDDSED
;
A
#
# COMPACT_ATOMS: atom_id res chain seq x y z
N MET A 1 -16.31 -15.05 1.05
CA MET A 1 -17.14 -13.95 0.52
C MET A 1 -16.21 -12.76 0.41
N SER A 2 -15.73 -12.48 -0.80
CA SER A 2 -14.71 -11.44 -1.02
C SER A 2 -15.42 -10.23 -1.63
N SER A 3 -15.65 -9.21 -0.80
CA SER A 3 -16.24 -7.94 -1.24
C SER A 3 -15.09 -7.01 -1.64
N PHE A 4 -15.12 -6.49 -2.86
CA PHE A 4 -14.18 -5.46 -3.29
C PHE A 4 -14.72 -4.10 -2.88
N TRP A 5 -13.92 -3.37 -2.12
CA TRP A 5 -14.25 -1.99 -1.78
C TRP A 5 -13.85 -1.06 -2.93
N THR A 6 -14.81 -0.28 -3.43
CA THR A 6 -14.54 0.89 -4.27
C THR A 6 -14.95 2.16 -3.52
N PRO A 7 -14.34 3.33 -3.78
CA PRO A 7 -14.66 4.57 -3.08
C PRO A 7 -16.14 5.02 -3.18
N SER A 8 -16.95 4.37 -4.03
CA SER A 8 -18.39 4.62 -4.18
C SER A 8 -19.30 3.56 -3.51
N GLY A 9 -18.75 2.59 -2.76
CA GLY A 9 -19.51 1.56 -2.05
C GLY A 9 -19.06 0.11 -2.36
N GLU A 10 -19.47 -0.84 -1.51
CA GLU A 10 -19.19 -2.27 -1.65
C GLU A 10 -20.04 -2.90 -2.76
N HIS A 11 -19.37 -3.60 -3.70
CA HIS A 11 -20.02 -4.32 -4.78
C HIS A 11 -19.74 -5.81 -4.64
N GLU A 12 -20.78 -6.63 -4.48
CA GLU A 12 -20.65 -8.09 -4.45
C GLU A 12 -20.43 -8.66 -5.85
N VAL A 13 -19.57 -9.68 -5.92
CA VAL A 13 -19.28 -10.43 -7.15
C VAL A 13 -20.16 -11.68 -7.16
N PRO A 14 -21.01 -11.92 -8.20
CA PRO A 14 -21.84 -13.12 -8.24
C PRO A 14 -20.97 -14.35 -8.48
N ASN A 15 -20.93 -15.28 -7.50
CA ASN A 15 -20.35 -16.60 -7.71
C ASN A 15 -21.34 -17.44 -8.51
N GLY A 16 -20.98 -17.74 -9.76
CA GLY A 16 -21.78 -18.55 -10.65
C GLY A 16 -21.91 -19.99 -10.18
N THR A 17 -23.13 -20.44 -9.94
CA THR A 17 -23.50 -21.85 -10.05
C THR A 17 -24.96 -21.93 -10.48
N ASP A 18 -25.18 -22.00 -11.78
CA ASP A 18 -26.21 -22.86 -12.37
C ASP A 18 -25.85 -23.09 -13.84
N GLU A 19 -25.51 -24.34 -14.14
CA GLU A 19 -25.33 -24.86 -15.49
C GLU A 19 -26.68 -24.95 -16.22
N SER A 20 -26.65 -24.56 -17.49
CA SER A 20 -27.25 -25.24 -18.64
C SER A 20 -28.29 -24.41 -19.42
N SER A 21 -27.84 -23.82 -20.52
CA SER A 21 -28.35 -24.17 -21.86
C SER A 21 -27.49 -23.52 -22.94
N SER A 22 -26.87 -24.38 -23.74
CA SER A 22 -26.03 -24.07 -24.88
C SER A 22 -26.73 -23.19 -25.92
N THR A 23 -26.04 -22.19 -26.43
CA THR A 23 -25.95 -21.95 -27.88
C THR A 23 -24.59 -21.37 -28.16
N ALA A 24 -23.84 -22.08 -29.00
CA ALA A 24 -22.54 -21.69 -29.49
C ALA A 24 -22.62 -20.33 -30.19
N THR A 25 -21.75 -19.42 -29.79
CA THR A 25 -21.07 -18.52 -30.71
C THR A 25 -19.65 -18.37 -30.18
N SER A 26 -18.79 -19.31 -30.55
CA SER A 26 -17.38 -19.00 -30.69
C SER A 26 -17.28 -18.05 -31.87
N ASP A 27 -17.30 -16.76 -31.60
CA ASP A 27 -16.71 -15.78 -32.50
C ASP A 27 -16.37 -14.51 -31.70
N ASN A 28 -15.21 -13.97 -32.01
CA ASN A 28 -14.68 -12.69 -31.53
C ASN A 28 -13.96 -12.63 -30.18
N PHE A 29 -12.88 -13.40 -30.05
CA PHE A 29 -11.68 -12.84 -29.42
C PHE A 29 -11.12 -11.78 -30.38
N THR A 30 -10.97 -10.54 -29.91
CA THR A 30 -10.53 -9.31 -30.62
C THR A 30 -11.66 -8.38 -31.07
N GLU A 31 -12.48 -7.91 -30.14
CA GLU A 31 -12.99 -6.53 -30.23
C GLU A 31 -11.95 -5.64 -29.55
N GLU A 32 -11.07 -5.01 -30.35
CA GLU A 32 -10.46 -3.75 -29.95
C GLU A 32 -11.63 -2.81 -29.67
N ALA A 33 -11.99 -2.65 -28.40
CA ALA A 33 -13.03 -1.72 -28.02
C ALA A 33 -12.60 -0.33 -28.51
N GLU A 34 -13.18 0.13 -29.62
CA GLU A 34 -13.11 1.51 -30.06
C GLU A 34 -13.72 2.35 -28.93
N ILE A 35 -12.85 2.86 -28.05
CA ILE A 35 -13.25 3.79 -27.00
C ILE A 35 -13.83 4.99 -27.74
N ASP A 36 -15.13 5.25 -27.53
CA ASP A 36 -15.80 6.43 -28.07
C ASP A 36 -14.93 7.67 -27.76
N PRO A 37 -14.57 8.50 -28.75
CA PRO A 37 -13.77 9.70 -28.54
C PRO A 37 -14.31 10.61 -27.42
N ALA A 38 -15.63 10.62 -27.19
CA ALA A 38 -16.22 11.34 -26.06
C ALA A 38 -15.89 10.70 -24.69
N ALA A 39 -15.88 9.37 -24.62
CA ALA A 39 -15.49 8.63 -23.42
C ALA A 39 -13.98 8.78 -23.13
N ALA A 40 -13.14 8.76 -24.17
CA ALA A 40 -11.70 9.01 -24.03
C ALA A 40 -11.41 10.42 -23.49
N ALA A 41 -12.09 11.44 -24.01
CA ALA A 41 -11.93 12.83 -23.54
C ALA A 41 -12.41 13.02 -22.09
N ALA A 42 -13.51 12.36 -21.69
CA ALA A 42 -13.99 12.39 -20.31
C ALA A 42 -13.00 11.71 -19.34
N MET A 43 -12.41 10.58 -19.74
CA MET A 43 -11.39 9.88 -18.95
C MET A 43 -10.13 10.75 -18.79
N GLU A 44 -9.68 11.43 -19.85
CA GLU A 44 -8.54 12.34 -19.78
C GLU A 44 -8.80 13.52 -18.82
N GLN A 45 -10.00 14.09 -18.86
CA GLN A 45 -10.40 15.17 -17.96
C GLN A 45 -10.38 14.71 -16.49
N GLN A 46 -10.88 13.51 -16.20
CA GLN A 46 -10.83 12.93 -14.85
C GLN A 46 -9.39 12.71 -14.37
N LEU A 47 -8.50 12.21 -15.23
CA LEU A 47 -7.08 12.05 -14.91
C LEU A 47 -6.38 13.37 -14.63
N ARG A 48 -6.77 14.44 -15.35
CA ARG A 48 -6.24 15.79 -15.13
C ARG A 48 -6.70 16.36 -13.80
N GLU A 49 -7.99 16.26 -13.49
CA GLU A 49 -8.55 16.69 -12.21
C GLU A 49 -7.92 15.94 -11.03
N ALA A 50 -7.69 14.63 -11.16
CA ALA A 50 -6.99 13.85 -10.16
C ALA A 50 -5.53 14.30 -9.96
N GLN A 51 -4.81 14.62 -11.05
CA GLN A 51 -3.46 15.17 -10.97
C GLN A 51 -3.42 16.55 -10.29
N GLU A 52 -4.36 17.44 -10.61
CA GLU A 52 -4.46 18.76 -9.97
C GLU A 52 -4.72 18.65 -8.46
N GLN A 53 -5.56 17.70 -8.04
CA GLN A 53 -5.78 17.40 -6.63
C GLN A 53 -4.51 16.89 -5.94
N LEU A 54 -3.73 16.01 -6.57
CA LEU A 54 -2.46 15.55 -6.01
C LEU A 54 -1.43 16.68 -5.85
N LEU A 55 -1.38 17.61 -6.80
CA LEU A 55 -0.51 18.79 -6.72
C LEU A 55 -0.92 19.76 -5.60
N SER A 56 -2.16 19.67 -5.10
CA SER A 56 -2.62 20.51 -3.98
C SER A 56 -2.07 20.06 -2.63
N VAL A 57 -1.58 18.83 -2.51
CA VAL A 57 -1.01 18.28 -1.27
C VAL A 57 0.50 18.50 -1.27
N PRO A 58 1.09 19.09 -0.21
CA PRO A 58 2.54 19.21 -0.10
C PRO A 58 3.22 17.85 -0.21
N ALA A 59 4.24 17.74 -1.07
CA ALA A 59 4.97 16.48 -1.28
C ALA A 59 5.55 15.92 0.03
N SER A 60 5.98 16.79 0.96
CA SER A 60 6.49 16.39 2.27
C SER A 60 5.45 15.68 3.14
N GLN A 61 4.16 16.02 3.01
CA GLN A 61 3.07 15.34 3.69
C GLN A 61 2.87 13.92 3.13
N ILE A 62 2.95 13.78 1.80
CA ILE A 62 2.86 12.48 1.14
C ILE A 62 4.04 11.61 1.57
N VAL A 63 5.27 12.13 1.52
CA VAL A 63 6.47 11.39 1.94
C VAL A 63 6.37 10.98 3.41
N ALA A 64 5.93 11.87 4.31
CA ALA A 64 5.72 11.52 5.71
C ALA A 64 4.70 10.39 5.88
N ASN A 65 3.59 10.41 5.12
CA ASN A 65 2.63 9.31 5.13
C ASN A 65 3.26 7.96 4.69
N HIS A 66 4.17 7.97 3.72
CA HIS A 66 4.88 6.76 3.30
C HIS A 66 5.86 6.27 4.38
N ILE A 67 6.51 7.18 5.12
CA ILE A 67 7.36 6.83 6.27
C ILE A 67 6.55 6.12 7.36
N ILE A 68 5.31 6.57 7.62
CA ILE A 68 4.39 5.86 8.53
C ILE A 68 4.08 4.45 8.00
N GLY A 69 3.83 4.29 6.70
CA GLY A 69 3.65 2.97 6.09
C GLY A 69 4.85 2.03 6.27
N LEU A 70 6.09 2.54 6.21
CA LEU A 70 7.29 1.75 6.51
C LEU A 70 7.33 1.32 7.98
N PHE A 71 6.98 2.21 8.90
CA PHE A 71 6.87 1.87 10.32
C PHE A 71 5.85 0.76 10.57
N GLU A 72 4.66 0.86 9.97
CA GLU A 72 3.60 -0.15 10.12
C GLU A 72 4.03 -1.50 9.53
N LEU A 73 4.67 -1.49 8.37
CA LEU A 73 5.18 -2.71 7.73
C LEU A 73 6.21 -3.42 8.63
N ALA A 74 7.18 -2.67 9.17
CA ALA A 74 8.13 -3.19 10.13
C ALA A 74 7.43 -3.78 11.37
N ALA A 75 6.45 -3.06 11.93
CA ALA A 75 5.72 -3.48 13.10
C ALA A 75 4.91 -4.77 12.88
N ILE A 76 4.33 -4.96 11.69
CA ILE A 76 3.65 -6.21 11.32
C ILE A 76 4.65 -7.38 11.33
N HIS A 77 5.80 -7.24 10.67
CA HIS A 77 6.81 -8.30 10.61
C HIS A 77 7.43 -8.64 11.98
N LEU A 78 7.49 -7.69 12.91
CA LEU A 78 7.91 -7.94 14.29
C LEU A 78 6.83 -8.65 15.14
N ARG A 79 5.55 -8.53 14.79
CA ARG A 79 4.42 -9.05 15.58
C ARG A 79 3.85 -10.37 15.10
N VAL A 80 4.17 -10.80 13.88
CA VAL A 80 3.80 -12.13 13.40
C VAL A 80 4.50 -13.21 14.24
N ASP A 81 3.92 -14.40 14.29
CA ASP A 81 4.43 -15.54 15.06
C ASP A 81 4.70 -16.73 14.12
N PRO A 82 5.97 -17.14 13.91
CA PRO A 82 7.17 -16.56 14.50
C PRO A 82 7.53 -15.18 13.90
N PRO A 83 8.21 -14.29 14.65
CA PRO A 83 8.64 -12.99 14.14
C PRO A 83 9.55 -13.13 12.92
N ASN A 84 9.39 -12.23 11.93
CA ASN A 84 10.24 -12.20 10.74
C ASN A 84 11.20 -11.00 10.80
N LEU A 85 12.37 -11.21 11.39
CA LEU A 85 13.40 -10.18 11.54
C LEU A 85 14.01 -9.74 10.20
N GLU A 86 14.12 -10.64 9.23
CA GLU A 86 14.68 -10.32 7.91
C GLU A 86 13.79 -9.31 7.19
N GLU A 87 12.48 -9.57 7.12
CA GLU A 87 11.51 -8.69 6.49
C GLU A 87 11.25 -7.41 7.31
N ALA A 88 11.41 -7.45 8.64
CA ALA A 88 11.30 -6.25 9.47
C ALA A 88 12.47 -5.28 9.26
N ARG A 89 13.67 -5.78 8.92
CA ARG A 89 14.89 -4.95 8.83
C ARG A 89 14.81 -3.93 7.70
N LEU A 90 14.42 -4.34 6.50
CA LEU A 90 14.38 -3.48 5.32
C LEU A 90 13.55 -2.20 5.52
N PRO A 91 12.28 -2.25 5.99
CA PRO A 91 11.50 -1.05 6.23
C PRO A 91 12.06 -0.17 7.37
N ILE A 92 12.68 -0.75 8.41
CA ILE A 92 13.35 0.02 9.48
C ILE A 92 14.54 0.81 8.93
N ASP A 93 15.36 0.18 8.09
CA ASP A 93 16.52 0.83 7.47
C ASP A 93 16.08 1.92 6.49
N ALA A 94 15.07 1.65 5.66
CA ALA A 94 14.49 2.63 4.75
C ALA A 94 13.91 3.85 5.51
N MET A 95 13.16 3.60 6.58
CA MET A 95 12.66 4.65 7.48
C MET A 95 13.83 5.46 8.07
N GLY A 96 14.90 4.79 8.49
CA GLY A 96 16.12 5.41 9.00
C GLY A 96 16.74 6.39 8.02
N ILE A 97 16.98 5.94 6.79
CA ILE A 97 17.55 6.78 5.72
C ILE A 97 16.67 8.02 5.48
N LEU A 98 15.36 7.82 5.35
CA LEU A 98 14.45 8.93 5.05
C LEU A 98 14.38 9.95 6.19
N VAL A 99 14.18 9.50 7.42
CA VAL A 99 14.01 10.39 8.57
C VAL A 99 15.32 11.12 8.88
N GLU A 100 16.45 10.42 8.94
CA GLU A 100 17.73 11.01 9.32
C GLU A 100 18.31 11.94 8.24
N GLN A 101 18.08 11.64 6.95
CA GLN A 101 18.63 12.46 5.87
C GLN A 101 17.72 13.63 5.46
N LEU A 102 16.39 13.48 5.55
CA LEU A 102 15.47 14.55 5.18
C LEU A 102 15.31 15.58 6.30
N GLY A 103 15.39 15.16 7.57
CA GLY A 103 15.39 16.08 8.71
C GLY A 103 14.18 17.01 8.72
N ASP A 104 14.45 18.31 8.87
CA ASP A 104 13.44 19.38 8.92
C ASP A 104 12.60 19.54 7.64
N GLN A 105 12.93 18.86 6.53
CA GLN A 105 12.07 18.83 5.34
C GLN A 105 10.80 18.00 5.55
N LEU A 106 10.81 17.10 6.53
CA LEU A 106 9.65 16.29 6.89
C LEU A 106 8.75 17.04 7.88
N PRO A 107 7.43 17.03 7.68
CA PRO A 107 6.52 17.47 8.73
C PRO A 107 6.69 16.57 9.95
N GLU A 108 6.63 17.17 11.14
CA GLU A 108 6.72 16.43 12.41
C GLU A 108 7.97 15.52 12.52
N HIS A 109 9.10 15.96 11.96
CA HIS A 109 10.36 15.20 11.96
C HIS A 109 10.71 14.60 13.33
N GLN A 110 10.51 15.35 14.43
CA GLN A 110 10.78 14.87 15.78
C GLN A 110 9.90 13.67 16.18
N THR A 111 8.63 13.66 15.76
CA THR A 111 7.71 12.55 15.98
C THR A 111 8.15 11.33 15.18
N LEU A 112 8.53 11.51 13.91
CA LEU A 112 9.03 10.43 13.06
C LEU A 112 10.35 9.84 13.59
N ALA A 113 11.26 10.69 14.08
CA ALA A 113 12.51 10.25 14.71
C ALA A 113 12.27 9.45 16.00
N ALA A 114 11.29 9.87 16.82
CA ALA A 114 10.89 9.12 18.00
C ALA A 114 10.28 7.75 17.63
N ALA A 115 9.41 7.69 16.62
CA ALA A 115 8.84 6.44 16.13
C ALA A 115 9.92 5.49 15.58
N LEU A 116 10.90 6.01 14.82
CA LEU A 116 12.06 5.25 14.36
C LEU A 116 12.88 4.67 15.52
N HIS A 117 13.09 5.45 16.58
CA HIS A 117 13.79 4.96 17.76
C HIS A 117 13.02 3.81 18.44
N GLN A 118 11.71 3.97 18.60
CA GLN A 118 10.85 2.96 19.20
C GLN A 118 10.85 1.64 18.41
N ILE A 119 10.73 1.69 17.08
CA ILE A 119 10.70 0.46 16.27
C ILE A 119 12.07 -0.24 16.25
N ARG A 120 13.19 0.50 16.30
CA ARG A 120 14.53 -0.07 16.44
C ARG A 120 14.73 -0.78 17.78
N LEU A 121 14.21 -0.21 18.87
CA LEU A 121 14.23 -0.88 20.18
C LEU A 121 13.41 -2.17 20.17
N ALA A 122 12.21 -2.12 19.60
CA ALA A 122 11.36 -3.30 19.47
C ALA A 122 12.04 -4.41 18.64
N PHE A 123 12.73 -4.05 17.55
CA PHE A 123 13.50 -5.00 16.73
C PHE A 123 14.57 -5.73 17.56
N VAL A 124 15.37 -4.98 18.33
CA VAL A 124 16.44 -5.57 19.16
C VAL A 124 15.87 -6.44 20.26
N GLU A 125 14.77 -6.03 20.89
CA GLU A 125 14.09 -6.82 21.91
C GLU A 125 13.59 -8.16 21.35
N VAL A 126 12.90 -8.13 20.19
CA VAL A 126 12.42 -9.34 19.51
C VAL A 126 13.58 -10.22 19.06
N GLN A 127 14.66 -9.63 18.55
CA GLN A 127 15.86 -10.36 18.15
C GLN A 127 16.48 -11.15 19.31
N ASN A 128 16.62 -10.53 20.48
CA ASN A 128 17.14 -11.24 21.65
C ASN A 128 16.19 -12.37 22.10
N GLN A 129 14.87 -12.15 22.03
CA GLN A 129 13.89 -13.19 22.39
C GLN A 129 13.94 -14.39 21.42
N THR A 130 14.10 -14.14 20.12
CA THR A 130 14.22 -15.23 19.14
C THR A 130 15.53 -15.99 19.33
N ASP A 131 16.64 -15.30 19.59
CA ASP A 131 17.94 -15.92 19.84
C ASP A 131 17.87 -16.81 21.11
N ASP A 132 17.25 -16.34 22.20
CA ASP A 132 17.01 -17.10 23.43
C ASP A 132 16.08 -18.33 23.24
N SER A 133 15.26 -18.32 22.19
CA SER A 133 14.33 -19.44 21.88
C SER A 133 14.99 -20.58 21.10
N GLU A 134 16.11 -20.28 20.43
CA GLU A 134 16.83 -21.22 19.55
C GLU A 134 17.95 -21.99 20.27
N ASP A 135 18.37 -21.54 21.46
CA ASP A 135 19.34 -22.19 22.36
C ASP A 135 18.70 -23.24 23.32
#